data_AF-A0A977JZ56-F1
#
_entry.id   AF-A0A977JZ56-F1
#
_cell.length_a   1.000
_cell.length_b   1.000
_cell.length_c   1.000
_cell.angle_alpha   90.00
_cell.angle_beta   90.00
_cell.angle_gamma   90.00
#
_symmetry.space_group_name_H-M   'P 1'
#
loop_
_entity.id
_entity.type
_entity.pdbx_description
1 polymer ?
#
loop_
_entity_poly.entity_id
_entity_poly.type
_entity_poly.pdbx_seq_one_letter_code
_entity_poly.pdbx_strand_id
1 'polypeptide(L)'
;HPECRCNPCLCKMRLCFVLVVMAVVDQCSSSLNLYVDSDDVKKLLGVSSQLWYVQNGTVNKYALGYVVVVPPHVDLLTFHWQALGGMTMPYNMSVQVGNREALAPPVYNISDQSIVPTYPSSWTIRLICTGKLTTQVDVTITLKVPMSTSLVNTTTLNIRRKKICLRGKVGGIAEREGEVGGISVEILEARHSTTVVYITISCLGVFLLVVAFLAIFNHIKNNKARPNTGRRRGTGASEQRTVGRSTASGGNVPNNQV
;
A
#
# COMPACT_ATOMS: atom_id res chain seq x y z
N HIS A 1 46.93 5.24 -18.78
CA HIS A 1 45.77 4.46 -18.28
C HIS A 1 45.97 4.18 -16.80
N PRO A 2 45.25 4.80 -15.86
CA PRO A 2 45.18 4.30 -14.50
C PRO A 2 44.05 3.28 -14.40
N GLU A 3 44.39 2.09 -13.93
CA GLU A 3 43.46 1.01 -13.65
C GLU A 3 42.51 1.40 -12.50
N CYS A 4 41.22 1.47 -12.81
CA CYS A 4 40.16 1.57 -11.81
C CYS A 4 40.10 0.27 -11.00
N ARG A 5 40.82 0.19 -9.87
CA ARG A 5 40.52 -0.83 -8.84
C ARG A 5 39.20 -0.49 -8.17
N CYS A 6 38.12 -1.06 -8.68
CA CYS A 6 36.83 -1.05 -8.02
C CYS A 6 36.92 -1.94 -6.78
N ASN A 7 36.77 -1.36 -5.59
CA ASN A 7 36.91 -2.08 -4.32
C ASN A 7 35.70 -3.04 -4.17
N PRO A 8 35.87 -4.36 -4.18
CA PRO A 8 34.76 -5.32 -4.27
C PRO A 8 33.78 -5.24 -3.09
N CYS A 9 34.25 -4.79 -1.92
CA CYS A 9 33.41 -4.56 -0.74
C CYS A 9 32.45 -3.38 -0.92
N LEU A 10 32.86 -2.32 -1.62
CA LEU A 10 32.03 -1.13 -1.86
C LEU A 10 30.92 -1.42 -2.88
N CYS A 11 31.21 -2.30 -3.85
CA CYS A 11 30.25 -2.74 -4.86
C CYS A 11 29.19 -3.67 -4.25
N LYS A 12 29.59 -4.63 -3.41
CA LYS A 12 28.65 -5.50 -2.66
C LYS A 12 27.76 -4.70 -1.70
N MET A 13 28.31 -3.70 -1.01
CA MET A 13 27.55 -2.85 -0.08
C MET A 13 26.51 -1.99 -0.81
N ARG A 14 26.83 -1.45 -1.99
CA ARG A 14 25.89 -0.72 -2.85
C ARG A 14 24.79 -1.63 -3.40
N LEU A 15 25.13 -2.85 -3.81
CA LEU A 15 24.15 -3.81 -4.31
C LEU A 15 23.17 -4.24 -3.21
N CYS A 16 23.65 -4.53 -1.99
CA CYS A 16 22.78 -4.84 -0.86
C CYS A 16 21.88 -3.65 -0.47
N PHE A 17 22.40 -2.42 -0.48
CA PHE A 17 21.58 -1.22 -0.22
C PHE A 17 20.49 -1.03 -1.27
N VAL A 18 20.81 -1.20 -2.56
CA VAL A 18 19.81 -1.13 -3.64
C VAL A 18 18.77 -2.25 -3.49
N LEU A 19 19.18 -3.47 -3.17
CA LEU A 19 18.24 -4.59 -2.94
C LEU A 19 17.34 -4.34 -1.72
N VAL A 20 17.87 -3.78 -0.63
CA VAL A 20 17.09 -3.41 0.56
C VAL A 20 16.14 -2.25 0.25
N VAL A 21 16.60 -1.20 -0.45
CA VAL A 21 15.74 -0.08 -0.87
C VAL A 21 14.65 -0.55 -1.81
N MET A 22 14.96 -1.40 -2.80
CA MET A 22 13.96 -1.98 -3.71
C MET A 22 12.96 -2.87 -2.96
N ALA A 23 13.40 -3.65 -1.97
CA ALA A 23 12.52 -4.46 -1.13
C ALA A 23 11.59 -3.62 -0.23
N VAL A 24 12.02 -2.41 0.19
CA VAL A 24 11.21 -1.49 1.00
C VAL A 24 10.25 -0.66 0.13
N VAL A 25 10.60 -0.38 -1.14
CA VAL A 25 9.76 0.41 -2.07
C VAL A 25 8.56 -0.39 -2.61
N ASP A 26 8.63 -1.73 -2.61
CA ASP A 26 7.56 -2.59 -3.14
C ASP A 26 6.32 -2.69 -2.21
N GLN A 27 6.41 -2.13 -1.00
CA GLN A 27 5.35 -2.21 0.02
C GLN A 27 4.33 -1.07 0.00
N CYS A 28 4.32 -0.24 -1.05
CA CYS A 28 3.42 0.91 -1.15
C CYS A 28 2.32 0.76 -2.20
N SER A 29 1.76 -0.44 -2.37
CA SER A 29 0.63 -0.68 -3.25
C SER A 29 -0.70 -0.65 -2.48
N SER A 30 -1.55 0.32 -2.80
CA SER A 30 -2.93 0.41 -2.31
C SER A 30 -3.82 -0.50 -3.16
N SER A 31 -4.36 -1.57 -2.56
CA SER A 31 -5.24 -2.54 -3.24
C SER A 31 -6.58 -2.65 -2.53
N LEU A 32 -7.61 -3.14 -3.22
CA LEU A 32 -8.99 -3.21 -2.70
C LEU A 32 -9.55 -4.62 -2.90
N ASN A 33 -10.30 -5.08 -1.90
CA ASN A 33 -11.30 -6.13 -2.06
C ASN A 33 -12.69 -5.49 -2.06
N LEU A 34 -13.56 -5.90 -2.98
CA LEU A 34 -14.96 -5.51 -3.02
C LEU A 34 -15.80 -6.66 -3.60
N TYR A 35 -16.73 -7.18 -2.81
CA TYR A 35 -17.54 -8.34 -3.20
C TYR A 35 -18.92 -8.35 -2.53
N VAL A 36 -19.77 -9.25 -2.98
CA VAL A 36 -21.04 -9.62 -2.34
C VAL A 36 -20.94 -11.07 -1.90
N ASP A 37 -21.34 -11.35 -0.66
CA ASP A 37 -21.22 -12.68 -0.09
C ASP A 37 -22.23 -13.68 -0.68
N SER A 38 -21.93 -14.97 -0.51
CA SER A 38 -22.67 -16.08 -1.09
C SER A 38 -24.16 -16.09 -0.72
N ASP A 39 -24.52 -15.74 0.52
CA ASP A 39 -25.91 -15.68 0.96
C ASP A 39 -26.72 -14.61 0.20
N ASP A 40 -26.12 -13.44 -0.02
CA ASP A 40 -26.77 -12.35 -0.75
C ASP A 40 -26.78 -12.61 -2.27
N VAL A 41 -25.73 -13.25 -2.80
CA VAL A 41 -25.73 -13.71 -4.20
C VAL A 41 -26.81 -14.76 -4.43
N LYS A 42 -27.02 -15.70 -3.49
CA LYS A 42 -28.06 -16.71 -3.59
C LYS A 42 -29.46 -16.09 -3.65
N LYS A 43 -29.72 -15.04 -2.85
CA LYS A 43 -30.99 -14.29 -2.90
C LYS A 43 -31.21 -13.58 -4.23
N LEU A 44 -30.14 -13.09 -4.87
CA LEU A 44 -30.22 -12.29 -6.10
C LEU A 44 -30.20 -13.13 -7.38
N LEU A 45 -29.40 -14.20 -7.40
CA LEU A 45 -29.09 -14.98 -8.60
C LEU A 45 -29.45 -16.47 -8.47
N GLY A 46 -29.81 -16.95 -7.27
CA GLY A 46 -30.09 -18.37 -7.02
C GLY A 46 -28.84 -19.26 -6.94
N VAL A 47 -27.63 -18.68 -7.00
CA VAL A 47 -26.35 -19.40 -6.99
C VAL A 47 -25.61 -19.17 -5.68
N SER A 48 -25.01 -20.23 -5.13
CA SER A 48 -24.27 -20.19 -3.85
C SER A 48 -22.78 -19.93 -4.10
N SER A 49 -22.44 -18.72 -4.54
CA SER A 49 -21.06 -18.31 -4.81
C SER A 49 -20.86 -16.83 -4.46
N GLN A 50 -19.64 -16.44 -4.08
CA GLN A 50 -19.31 -15.02 -3.90
C GLN A 50 -19.19 -14.31 -5.25
N LEU A 51 -19.63 -13.05 -5.31
CA LEU A 51 -19.50 -12.20 -6.49
C LEU A 51 -18.45 -11.12 -6.23
N TRP A 52 -17.27 -11.28 -6.82
CA TRP A 52 -16.15 -10.36 -6.70
C TRP A 52 -16.21 -9.26 -7.78
N TYR A 53 -16.28 -8.00 -7.35
CA TYR A 53 -16.12 -6.83 -8.22
C TYR A 53 -14.66 -6.41 -8.32
N VAL A 54 -13.94 -6.47 -7.20
CA VAL A 54 -12.48 -6.29 -7.15
C VAL A 54 -11.92 -7.36 -6.22
N GLN A 55 -10.91 -8.07 -6.69
CA GLN A 55 -10.19 -9.08 -5.90
C GLN A 55 -8.71 -8.74 -5.93
N ASN A 56 -8.14 -8.47 -4.75
CA ASN A 56 -6.74 -8.10 -4.58
C ASN A 56 -6.28 -6.97 -5.52
N GLY A 57 -7.08 -5.90 -5.61
CA GLY A 57 -6.82 -4.75 -6.51
C GLY A 57 -7.13 -5.00 -7.99
N THR A 58 -7.45 -6.23 -8.38
CA THR A 58 -7.80 -6.57 -9.77
C THR A 58 -9.29 -6.40 -10.01
N VAL A 59 -9.66 -5.54 -10.96
CA VAL A 59 -11.07 -5.26 -11.30
C VAL A 59 -11.65 -6.36 -12.17
N ASN A 60 -12.76 -6.94 -11.73
CA ASN A 60 -13.53 -7.90 -12.50
C ASN A 60 -14.51 -7.19 -13.46
N LYS A 61 -14.05 -6.96 -14.70
CA LYS A 61 -14.86 -6.29 -15.74
C LYS A 61 -16.14 -7.06 -16.09
N TYR A 62 -16.16 -8.39 -15.96
CA TYR A 62 -17.34 -9.21 -16.21
C TYR A 62 -18.43 -8.92 -15.18
N ALA A 63 -18.07 -8.89 -13.89
CA ALA A 63 -19.00 -8.58 -12.80
C ALA A 63 -19.60 -7.16 -12.91
N LEU A 64 -18.79 -6.18 -13.34
CA LEU A 64 -19.27 -4.80 -13.57
C LEU A 64 -20.10 -4.64 -14.86
N GLY A 65 -19.85 -5.50 -15.86
CA GLY A 65 -20.58 -5.51 -17.12
C GLY A 65 -22.03 -5.97 -16.95
N TYR A 66 -22.26 -6.91 -16.03
CA TYR A 66 -23.57 -7.52 -15.81
C TYR A 66 -24.50 -6.66 -14.95
N VAL A 67 -25.77 -6.56 -15.35
CA VAL A 67 -26.81 -5.87 -14.57
C VAL A 67 -27.61 -6.92 -13.81
N VAL A 68 -27.40 -6.97 -12.50
CA VAL A 68 -28.08 -7.95 -11.64
C VAL A 68 -29.49 -7.45 -11.30
N VAL A 69 -30.48 -8.31 -11.52
CA VAL A 69 -31.87 -8.04 -11.13
C VAL A 69 -32.03 -8.18 -9.62
N VAL A 70 -32.70 -7.21 -8.99
CA VAL A 70 -33.03 -7.23 -7.56
C VAL A 70 -34.54 -7.49 -7.44
N PRO A 71 -34.95 -8.62 -6.86
CA PRO A 71 -36.36 -8.98 -6.72
C PRO A 71 -37.17 -7.98 -5.89
N PRO A 72 -38.52 -7.96 -6.02
CA PRO A 72 -39.37 -7.05 -5.27
C PRO A 72 -39.23 -7.17 -3.75
N HIS A 73 -39.01 -8.38 -3.23
CA HIS A 73 -38.91 -8.66 -1.79
C HIS A 73 -37.51 -8.37 -1.19
N VAL A 74 -36.50 -8.10 -2.02
CA VAL A 74 -35.13 -7.81 -1.56
C VAL A 74 -34.87 -6.32 -1.62
N ASP A 75 -34.83 -5.67 -0.46
CA ASP A 75 -34.60 -4.22 -0.38
C ASP A 75 -33.21 -3.84 0.09
N LEU A 76 -32.55 -4.71 0.86
CA LEU A 76 -31.24 -4.46 1.43
C LEU A 76 -30.19 -5.20 0.59
N LEU A 77 -29.21 -4.48 0.08
CA LEU A 77 -28.03 -5.06 -0.56
C LEU A 77 -26.80 -4.80 0.32
N THR A 78 -26.04 -5.85 0.60
CA THR A 78 -24.79 -5.77 1.38
C THR A 78 -23.59 -5.90 0.45
N PHE A 79 -22.59 -5.05 0.67
CA PHE A 79 -21.31 -5.10 -0.01
C PHE A 79 -20.21 -5.19 1.04
N HIS A 80 -19.25 -6.08 0.80
CA HIS A 80 -18.10 -6.29 1.65
C HIS A 80 -16.87 -5.71 0.98
N TRP A 81 -16.06 -5.01 1.75
CA TRP A 81 -14.86 -4.36 1.23
C TRP A 81 -13.76 -4.25 2.26
N GLN A 82 -12.54 -4.06 1.77
CA GLN A 82 -11.36 -3.89 2.59
C GLN A 82 -10.23 -3.28 1.76
N ALA A 83 -9.58 -2.26 2.31
CA ALA A 83 -8.30 -1.76 1.79
C ALA A 83 -7.17 -2.68 2.24
N LEU A 84 -6.33 -3.10 1.30
CA LEU A 84 -5.23 -4.03 1.49
C LEU A 84 -3.89 -3.28 1.61
N GLY A 85 -2.86 -3.99 2.06
CA GLY A 85 -1.52 -3.40 2.24
C GLY A 85 -1.38 -2.50 3.48
N GLY A 86 -2.38 -2.49 4.36
CA GLY A 86 -2.37 -1.67 5.59
C GLY A 86 -2.53 -0.17 5.34
N MET A 87 -2.82 0.23 4.10
CA MET A 87 -3.00 1.62 3.70
C MET A 87 -4.47 1.95 3.55
N THR A 88 -4.91 3.01 4.23
CA THR A 88 -6.23 3.59 4.04
C THR A 88 -6.32 4.26 2.67
N MET A 89 -7.42 4.04 1.95
CA MET A 89 -7.65 4.68 0.64
C MET A 89 -8.93 5.52 0.66
N PRO A 90 -8.90 6.76 0.14
CA PRO A 90 -10.11 7.57 0.04
C PRO A 90 -11.06 6.96 -0.99
N TYR A 91 -12.36 7.14 -0.79
CA TYR A 91 -13.37 6.81 -1.77
C TYR A 91 -14.36 7.95 -1.97
N ASN A 92 -14.99 7.97 -3.14
CA ASN A 92 -16.15 8.80 -3.43
C ASN A 92 -17.25 7.92 -4.05
N MET A 93 -18.42 7.93 -3.43
CA MET A 93 -19.57 7.11 -3.75
C MET A 93 -20.75 8.00 -4.17
N SER A 94 -21.47 7.56 -5.20
CA SER A 94 -22.75 8.17 -5.58
C SER A 94 -23.69 7.12 -6.15
N VAL A 95 -25.00 7.36 -6.04
CA VAL A 95 -26.03 6.43 -6.52
C VAL A 95 -26.99 7.17 -7.43
N GLN A 96 -27.19 6.62 -8.63
CA GLN A 96 -28.13 7.13 -9.62
C GLN A 96 -29.31 6.16 -9.76
N VAL A 97 -30.52 6.72 -9.86
CA VAL A 97 -31.79 5.97 -9.99
C VAL A 97 -32.52 6.46 -11.23
N GLY A 98 -32.87 5.54 -12.12
CA GLY A 98 -33.50 5.86 -13.41
C GLY A 98 -34.95 6.33 -13.33
N ASN A 99 -35.71 5.90 -12.31
CA ASN A 99 -37.10 6.29 -12.11
C ASN A 99 -37.42 6.51 -10.62
N ARG A 100 -37.46 7.78 -10.22
CA ARG A 100 -37.74 8.20 -8.82
C ARG A 100 -39.21 8.13 -8.43
N GLU A 101 -40.13 7.99 -9.39
CA GLU A 101 -41.55 7.77 -9.10
C GLU A 101 -41.78 6.34 -8.58
N ALA A 102 -41.08 5.36 -9.16
CA ALA A 102 -41.15 3.95 -8.79
C ALA A 102 -40.26 3.58 -7.60
N LEU A 103 -39.07 4.18 -7.48
CA LEU A 103 -38.07 3.89 -6.44
C LEU A 103 -37.70 5.16 -5.67
N ALA A 104 -37.81 5.13 -4.35
CA ALA A 104 -37.38 6.23 -3.50
C ALA A 104 -35.85 6.43 -3.59
N PRO A 105 -35.32 7.63 -3.24
CA PRO A 105 -33.88 7.84 -3.11
C PRO A 105 -33.25 6.76 -2.21
N PRO A 106 -32.23 6.03 -2.69
CA PRO A 106 -31.60 4.99 -1.91
C PRO A 106 -30.90 5.55 -0.68
N VAL A 107 -30.96 4.80 0.42
CA VAL A 107 -30.27 5.13 1.67
C VAL A 107 -29.17 4.12 1.90
N TYR A 108 -27.96 4.57 2.20
CA TYR A 108 -26.82 3.72 2.52
C TYR A 108 -26.15 4.17 3.82
N ASN A 109 -25.49 3.24 4.51
CA ASN A 109 -24.98 3.43 5.88
C ASN A 109 -23.53 3.94 5.96
N ILE A 110 -23.04 4.58 4.90
CA ILE A 110 -21.71 5.18 4.81
C ILE A 110 -21.80 6.56 4.18
N SER A 111 -20.80 7.42 4.40
CA SER A 111 -20.75 8.75 3.78
C SER A 111 -20.45 8.66 2.29
N ASP A 112 -20.84 9.67 1.52
CA ASP A 112 -20.50 9.80 0.09
C ASP A 112 -18.98 9.87 -0.12
N GLN A 113 -18.26 10.49 0.80
CA GLN A 113 -16.82 10.63 0.75
C GLN A 113 -16.23 10.26 2.11
N SER A 114 -15.34 9.28 2.14
CA SER A 114 -14.61 8.89 3.34
C SER A 114 -13.43 7.99 2.94
N ILE A 115 -13.01 7.11 3.84
CA ILE A 115 -11.88 6.19 3.70
C ILE A 115 -12.41 4.75 3.73
N VAL A 116 -11.87 3.90 2.86
CA VAL A 116 -12.10 2.45 2.93
C VAL A 116 -11.28 1.88 4.09
N PRO A 117 -11.89 1.14 5.03
CA PRO A 117 -11.20 0.59 6.18
C PRO A 117 -10.21 -0.50 5.77
N THR A 118 -9.13 -0.63 6.53
CA THR A 118 -8.08 -1.63 6.33
C THR A 118 -8.43 -3.01 6.89
N TYR A 119 -9.53 -3.11 7.63
CA TYR A 119 -10.11 -4.35 8.14
C TYR A 119 -11.34 -4.76 7.31
N PRO A 120 -11.68 -6.07 7.27
CA PRO A 120 -12.90 -6.53 6.61
C PRO A 120 -14.12 -5.82 7.19
N SER A 121 -14.87 -5.13 6.34
CA SER A 121 -16.08 -4.43 6.74
C SER A 121 -17.14 -4.53 5.65
N SER A 122 -18.35 -4.08 5.98
CA SER A 122 -19.47 -4.07 5.03
C SER A 122 -20.27 -2.79 5.14
N TRP A 123 -20.87 -2.41 4.03
CA TRP A 123 -21.87 -1.36 3.96
C TRP A 123 -23.12 -1.87 3.23
N THR A 124 -24.23 -1.18 3.46
CA THR A 124 -25.52 -1.57 2.94
C THR A 124 -26.17 -0.43 2.19
N ILE A 125 -26.99 -0.77 1.19
CA ILE A 125 -27.85 0.16 0.47
C ILE A 125 -29.28 -0.39 0.43
N ARG A 126 -30.25 0.47 0.74
CA ARG A 126 -31.68 0.18 0.73
C ARG A 126 -32.34 0.71 -0.54
N LEU A 127 -32.96 -0.18 -1.31
CA LEU A 127 -33.70 0.12 -2.54
C LEU A 127 -35.21 -0.04 -2.31
N ILE A 128 -35.83 1.00 -1.75
CA ILE A 128 -37.25 0.97 -1.35
C ILE A 128 -38.15 1.42 -2.50
N CYS A 129 -39.05 0.54 -2.96
CA CYS A 129 -40.08 0.89 -3.92
C CYS A 129 -41.18 1.73 -3.27
N THR A 130 -41.67 2.74 -4.01
CA THR A 130 -42.74 3.65 -3.54
C THR A 130 -44.12 3.01 -3.57
N GLY A 131 -44.28 1.88 -4.27
CA GLY A 131 -45.56 1.23 -4.53
C GLY A 131 -46.44 1.95 -5.57
N LYS A 132 -45.95 3.03 -6.22
CA LYS A 132 -46.76 3.82 -7.16
C LYS A 132 -46.87 3.20 -8.56
N LEU A 133 -45.82 2.49 -8.99
CA LEU A 133 -45.66 1.94 -10.34
C LEU A 133 -45.18 0.49 -10.32
N THR A 134 -45.63 -0.30 -11.28
CA THR A 134 -45.06 -1.62 -11.60
C THR A 134 -44.06 -1.45 -12.73
N THR A 135 -42.77 -1.50 -12.43
CA THR A 135 -41.69 -1.33 -13.41
C THR A 135 -40.35 -1.85 -12.88
N GLN A 136 -39.37 -1.97 -13.78
CA GLN A 136 -37.99 -2.26 -13.42
C GLN A 136 -37.18 -0.97 -13.45
N VAL A 137 -36.49 -0.66 -12.36
CA VAL A 137 -35.75 0.59 -12.17
C VAL A 137 -34.25 0.30 -12.18
N ASP A 138 -33.55 0.93 -13.12
CA ASP A 138 -32.08 0.89 -13.15
C ASP A 138 -31.49 1.70 -12.00
N VAL A 139 -30.54 1.10 -11.29
CA VAL A 139 -29.78 1.70 -10.19
C VAL A 139 -28.30 1.52 -10.48
N THR A 140 -27.56 2.62 -10.53
CA THR A 140 -26.10 2.61 -10.75
C THR A 140 -25.39 3.16 -9.53
N ILE A 141 -24.63 2.30 -8.86
CA ILE A 141 -23.76 2.66 -7.75
C ILE A 141 -22.37 2.91 -8.33
N THR A 142 -21.90 4.15 -8.22
CA THR A 142 -20.59 4.58 -8.70
C THR A 142 -19.65 4.72 -7.52
N LEU A 143 -18.59 3.92 -7.48
CA LEU A 143 -17.53 4.00 -6.46
C LEU A 143 -16.21 4.35 -7.13
N LYS A 144 -15.60 5.45 -6.70
CA LYS A 144 -14.32 5.97 -7.20
C LYS A 144 -13.24 5.79 -6.15
N VAL A 145 -12.16 5.08 -6.50
CA VAL A 145 -11.07 4.73 -5.58
C VAL A 145 -9.70 4.71 -6.27
N PRO A 146 -8.61 5.17 -5.64
CA PRO A 146 -7.27 5.10 -6.20
C PRO A 146 -6.62 3.74 -5.86
N MET A 147 -6.89 2.73 -6.70
CA MET A 147 -6.34 1.36 -6.57
C MET A 147 -4.95 1.18 -7.22
N SER A 148 -4.26 2.26 -7.57
CA SER A 148 -2.93 2.21 -8.19
C SER A 148 -1.92 2.99 -7.35
N THR A 149 -0.62 2.75 -7.59
CA THR A 149 0.48 3.51 -6.96
C THR A 149 0.41 5.01 -7.22
N SER A 150 -0.35 5.43 -8.25
CA SER A 150 -0.68 6.83 -8.49
C SER A 150 -2.04 7.18 -7.88
N LEU A 151 -2.03 8.04 -6.86
CA LEU A 151 -3.24 8.68 -6.31
C LEU A 151 -4.02 9.51 -7.35
N VAL A 152 -3.37 9.88 -8.46
CA VAL A 152 -4.00 10.65 -9.55
C VAL A 152 -4.94 9.76 -10.36
N ASN A 153 -4.62 8.47 -10.49
CA ASN A 153 -5.38 7.53 -11.32
C ASN A 153 -6.50 6.87 -10.50
N THR A 154 -7.65 7.54 -10.48
CA THR A 154 -8.85 7.04 -9.82
C THR A 154 -9.55 5.99 -10.68
N THR A 155 -9.71 4.78 -10.16
CA THR A 155 -10.50 3.72 -10.78
C THR A 155 -11.97 3.92 -10.45
N THR A 156 -12.83 3.89 -11.46
CA THR A 156 -14.29 4.02 -11.30
C THR A 156 -14.96 2.66 -11.45
N LEU A 157 -15.65 2.23 -10.41
CA LEU A 157 -16.43 1.00 -10.37
C LEU A 157 -17.92 1.37 -10.50
N ASN A 158 -18.54 0.95 -11.60
CA ASN A 158 -19.96 1.15 -11.85
C ASN A 158 -20.72 -0.16 -11.63
N ILE A 159 -21.30 -0.32 -10.45
CA ILE A 159 -22.09 -1.50 -10.10
C ILE A 159 -23.54 -1.22 -10.48
N ARG A 160 -24.06 -1.99 -11.42
CA ARG A 160 -25.42 -1.81 -11.96
C ARG A 160 -26.38 -2.86 -11.42
N ARG A 161 -27.52 -2.40 -10.95
CA ARG A 161 -28.63 -3.22 -10.47
C ARG A 161 -29.92 -2.82 -11.16
N LYS A 162 -30.86 -3.75 -11.28
CA LYS A 162 -32.20 -3.49 -11.81
C LYS A 162 -33.24 -3.93 -10.79
N LYS A 163 -33.79 -2.97 -10.04
CA LYS A 163 -34.78 -3.25 -8.98
C LYS A 163 -36.17 -3.40 -9.58
N ILE A 164 -36.84 -4.50 -9.27
CA ILE A 164 -38.25 -4.69 -9.66
C ILE A 164 -39.12 -4.02 -8.60
N CYS A 165 -39.95 -3.06 -9.02
CA CYS A 165 -40.97 -2.43 -8.20
C CYS A 165 -42.35 -2.83 -8.70
N LEU A 166 -43.28 -3.04 -7.75
CA LEU A 166 -44.66 -3.44 -8.03
C LEU A 166 -45.61 -2.40 -7.42
N ARG A 167 -46.64 -2.02 -8.17
CA ARG A 167 -47.71 -1.16 -7.66
C ARG A 167 -48.40 -1.85 -6.47
N GLY A 168 -48.73 -1.07 -5.44
CA GLY A 168 -49.38 -1.54 -4.22
C GLY A 168 -48.46 -2.25 -3.22
N LYS A 169 -47.16 -2.44 -3.52
CA LYS A 169 -46.17 -2.98 -2.58
C LYS A 169 -45.12 -1.93 -2.24
N VAL A 170 -45.14 -1.46 -0.99
CA VAL A 170 -44.17 -0.48 -0.46
C VAL A 170 -43.06 -1.22 0.26
N GLY A 171 -41.83 -1.12 -0.26
CA GLY A 171 -40.73 -1.96 0.19
C GLY A 171 -40.99 -3.47 0.07
N GLY A 172 -40.03 -4.28 0.51
CA GLY A 172 -40.02 -5.74 0.48
C GLY A 172 -40.94 -6.38 1.51
N ILE A 173 -41.82 -5.58 2.13
CA ILE A 173 -42.85 -6.07 3.04
C ILE A 173 -43.96 -6.66 2.17
N ALA A 174 -43.90 -7.98 1.99
CA ALA A 174 -45.14 -8.74 1.93
C ALA A 174 -45.79 -8.56 3.31
N GLU A 175 -47.05 -8.11 3.37
CA GLU A 175 -47.85 -8.06 4.59
C GLU A 175 -47.66 -9.37 5.38
N ARG A 176 -46.86 -9.28 6.44
CA ARG A 176 -46.84 -10.22 7.55
C ARG A 176 -46.88 -9.35 8.80
N GLU A 177 -48.05 -9.33 9.40
CA GLU A 177 -48.29 -8.77 10.72
C GLU A 177 -47.34 -9.41 11.75
N GLY A 178 -46.85 -8.62 12.69
CA GLY A 178 -46.29 -9.12 13.95
C GLY A 178 -44.77 -9.14 14.03
N GLU A 179 -44.23 -8.18 14.78
CA GLU A 179 -43.46 -8.41 16.02
C GLU A 179 -42.20 -7.53 16.14
N VAL A 180 -42.27 -6.61 17.11
CA VAL A 180 -41.27 -5.62 17.47
C VAL A 180 -40.23 -6.29 18.37
N GLY A 181 -39.02 -6.49 17.86
CA GLY A 181 -37.86 -6.94 18.63
C GLY A 181 -36.77 -5.87 18.63
N GLY A 182 -36.64 -5.13 19.73
CA GLY A 182 -35.56 -4.17 19.96
C GLY A 182 -34.22 -4.88 20.20
N ILE A 183 -33.12 -4.29 19.72
CA ILE A 183 -31.76 -4.78 19.99
C ILE A 183 -30.93 -3.66 20.60
N SER A 184 -30.31 -4.01 21.72
CA SER A 184 -29.41 -3.25 22.58
C SER A 184 -28.08 -2.89 21.90
N VAL A 185 -27.60 -1.70 22.24
CA VAL A 185 -26.29 -1.16 21.88
C VAL A 185 -25.20 -1.87 22.68
N GLU A 186 -24.25 -2.52 22.00
CA GLU A 186 -22.97 -2.91 22.58
C GLU A 186 -21.87 -1.94 22.14
N ILE A 187 -21.25 -1.31 23.14
CA ILE A 187 -20.13 -0.38 22.98
C ILE A 187 -18.87 -1.22 22.71
N LEU A 188 -18.35 -1.14 21.49
CA LEU A 188 -17.07 -1.76 21.14
C LEU A 188 -15.93 -0.87 21.65
N GLU A 189 -15.24 -1.37 22.65
CA GLU A 189 -14.03 -0.81 23.25
C GLU A 189 -12.95 -0.61 22.18
N ALA A 190 -12.47 0.63 22.05
CA ALA A 190 -11.40 1.01 21.13
C ALA A 190 -10.07 0.39 21.58
N ARG A 191 -9.80 -0.84 21.15
CA ARG A 191 -8.50 -1.50 21.32
C ARG A 191 -7.47 -0.76 20.48
N HIS A 192 -6.70 0.12 21.10
CA HIS A 192 -5.59 0.82 20.48
C HIS A 192 -4.64 -0.20 19.82
N SER A 193 -4.49 -0.07 18.51
CA SER A 193 -3.73 -0.96 17.64
C SER A 193 -2.23 -0.85 17.93
N THR A 194 -1.71 -1.82 18.68
CA THR A 194 -0.27 -2.02 18.94
C THR A 194 0.54 -2.11 17.64
N THR A 195 -0.10 -2.45 16.52
CA THR A 195 0.50 -2.57 15.20
C THR A 195 0.99 -1.23 14.64
N VAL A 196 0.31 -0.12 14.94
CA VAL A 196 0.71 1.22 14.46
C VAL A 196 2.01 1.67 15.13
N VAL A 197 2.21 1.29 16.39
CA VAL A 197 3.42 1.63 17.18
C VAL A 197 4.66 0.88 16.67
N TYR A 198 4.52 -0.38 16.26
CA TYR A 198 5.65 -1.12 15.69
C TYR A 198 6.09 -0.57 14.32
N ILE A 199 5.14 -0.08 13.51
CA ILE A 199 5.43 0.50 12.19
C ILE A 199 6.20 1.83 12.35
N THR A 200 5.80 2.68 13.29
CA THR A 200 6.47 3.98 13.51
C THR A 200 7.88 3.81 14.10
N ILE A 201 8.06 2.91 15.06
CA ILE A 201 9.39 2.60 15.65
C ILE A 201 10.32 1.99 14.60
N SER A 202 9.81 1.12 13.73
CA SER A 202 10.60 0.50 12.67
C SER A 202 11.04 1.52 11.61
N CYS A 203 10.15 2.43 11.22
CA CYS A 203 10.46 3.49 10.26
C CYS A 203 11.53 4.47 10.79
N LEU A 204 11.42 4.87 12.06
CA LEU A 204 12.43 5.69 12.73
C LEU A 204 13.78 4.98 12.84
N GLY A 205 13.79 3.68 13.16
CA GLY A 205 15.01 2.87 13.19
C GLY A 205 15.72 2.82 11.84
N VAL A 206 14.97 2.59 10.76
CA VAL A 206 15.53 2.58 9.39
C VAL A 206 16.07 3.97 9.01
N PHE A 207 15.36 5.04 9.34
CA PHE A 207 15.82 6.42 9.08
C PHE A 207 17.14 6.74 9.79
N LEU A 208 17.25 6.41 11.09
CA LEU A 208 18.47 6.62 11.86
C LEU A 208 19.66 5.82 11.32
N LEU A 209 19.42 4.59 10.87
CA LEU A 209 20.45 3.78 10.22
C LEU A 209 20.92 4.45 8.92
N VAL A 210 20.01 4.92 8.06
CA VAL A 210 20.37 5.63 6.82
C VAL A 210 21.22 6.88 7.11
N VAL A 211 20.83 7.69 8.11
CA VAL A 211 21.59 8.90 8.51
C VAL A 211 22.98 8.53 9.04
N ALA A 212 23.08 7.51 9.90
CA ALA A 212 24.37 7.04 10.41
C ALA A 212 25.29 6.56 9.29
N PHE A 213 24.75 5.81 8.31
CA PHE A 213 25.51 5.38 7.14
C PHE A 213 25.97 6.54 6.26
N LEU A 214 25.13 7.57 6.03
CA LEU A 214 25.53 8.77 5.29
C LEU A 214 26.63 9.56 6.03
N ALA A 215 26.54 9.66 7.36
CA ALA A 215 27.55 10.29 8.19
C ALA A 215 28.89 9.55 8.10
N ILE A 216 28.89 8.21 8.21
CA ILE A 216 30.09 7.38 8.08
C ILE A 216 30.68 7.49 6.66
N PHE A 217 29.83 7.47 5.62
CA PHE A 217 30.28 7.59 4.23
C PHE A 217 30.94 8.94 3.96
N ASN A 218 30.33 10.03 4.44
CA ASN A 218 30.90 11.37 4.34
C ASN A 218 32.19 11.50 5.17
N HIS A 219 32.24 10.88 6.35
CA HIS A 219 33.45 10.85 7.18
C HIS A 219 34.59 10.10 6.49
N ILE A 220 34.35 8.92 5.91
CA ILE A 220 35.37 8.16 5.17
C ILE A 220 35.84 8.94 3.93
N LYS A 221 34.91 9.57 3.19
CA LYS A 221 35.24 10.39 2.01
C LYS A 221 36.07 11.62 2.39
N ASN A 222 35.72 12.29 3.49
CA ASN A 222 36.42 13.49 3.97
C ASN A 222 37.77 13.15 4.62
N ASN A 223 37.87 12.02 5.32
CA ASN A 223 39.11 11.58 5.95
C ASN A 223 40.13 11.04 4.91
N LYS A 224 39.65 10.61 3.74
CA LYS A 224 40.52 10.30 2.58
C LYS A 224 41.15 11.56 1.94
N ALA A 225 40.74 12.77 2.36
CA ALA A 225 41.33 14.04 1.92
C ALA A 225 42.46 14.55 2.84
N ARG A 226 42.84 13.84 3.91
CA ARG A 226 44.04 14.15 4.70
C ARG A 226 45.10 13.05 4.53
N PRO A 227 46.17 13.28 3.75
CA PRO A 227 47.32 12.38 3.76
C PRO A 227 47.99 12.44 5.13
N ASN A 228 48.09 11.28 5.78
CA ASN A 228 48.65 11.11 7.11
C ASN A 228 50.19 11.01 6.99
N THR A 229 50.90 12.14 7.00
CA THR A 229 52.37 12.15 7.14
C THR A 229 52.74 12.08 8.62
N GLY A 230 52.89 10.86 9.12
CA GLY A 230 53.25 10.64 10.52
C GLY A 230 53.69 9.22 10.86
N ARG A 231 55.00 8.98 10.70
CA ARG A 231 55.87 8.27 11.66
C ARG A 231 56.02 6.72 11.61
N ARG A 232 57.30 6.34 11.43
CA ARG A 232 58.10 5.20 11.98
C ARG A 232 58.05 3.78 11.35
N ARG A 233 59.21 3.38 10.80
CA ARG A 233 60.13 2.30 11.28
C ARG A 233 61.35 2.28 10.33
N GLY A 234 62.61 2.29 10.74
CA GLY A 234 63.22 1.69 11.92
C GLY A 234 63.74 0.30 11.59
N THR A 235 65.04 0.23 11.28
CA THR A 235 65.98 -0.91 11.44
C THR A 235 65.76 -2.25 10.73
N GLY A 236 66.77 -2.67 9.95
CA GLY A 236 67.41 -3.99 10.15
C GLY A 236 67.46 -4.97 8.96
N ALA A 237 68.71 -5.21 8.51
CA ALA A 237 69.31 -6.51 8.14
C ALA A 237 69.46 -6.94 6.66
N SER A 238 70.51 -7.77 6.50
CA SER A 238 71.10 -8.53 5.38
C SER A 238 71.91 -7.72 4.35
N GLU A 239 73.24 -7.57 4.41
CA GLU A 239 74.38 -8.52 4.54
C GLU A 239 74.86 -9.16 3.22
N GLN A 240 76.18 -9.06 3.02
CA GLN A 240 77.08 -9.78 2.10
C GLN A 240 77.15 -9.38 0.61
N ARG A 241 78.20 -8.61 0.27
CA ARG A 241 79.16 -9.05 -0.75
C ARG A 241 80.55 -8.48 -0.51
N THR A 242 81.43 -9.36 -0.07
CA THR A 242 82.88 -9.18 0.04
C THR A 242 83.51 -9.25 -1.35
N VAL A 243 84.23 -8.21 -1.78
CA VAL A 243 85.45 -8.36 -2.60
C VAL A 243 86.36 -7.18 -2.26
N GLY A 244 87.49 -7.47 -1.63
CA GLY A 244 88.52 -6.49 -1.33
C GLY A 244 89.36 -6.15 -2.57
N ARG A 245 89.84 -4.91 -2.62
CA ARG A 245 91.16 -4.61 -3.18
C ARG A 245 91.75 -3.38 -2.49
N SER A 246 93.00 -3.57 -2.10
CA SER A 246 93.82 -2.75 -1.22
C SER A 246 94.39 -1.48 -1.86
N THR A 247 95.09 -0.71 -1.01
CA THR A 247 96.07 0.36 -1.24
C THR A 247 95.49 1.76 -1.47
N ALA A 248 95.47 2.66 -0.48
CA ALA A 248 96.58 3.33 0.25
C ALA A 248 97.29 4.42 -0.58
N SER A 249 96.93 5.68 -0.31
CA SER A 249 97.76 6.90 -0.34
C SER A 249 96.84 8.03 0.16
N GLY A 250 97.10 8.87 1.16
CA GLY A 250 98.35 9.30 1.78
C GLY A 250 98.42 10.83 1.71
N GLY A 251 98.30 11.55 2.84
CA GLY A 251 98.63 12.98 3.01
C GLY A 251 97.59 13.97 2.46
N ASN A 252 96.75 14.71 3.21
CA ASN A 252 96.95 15.63 4.34
C ASN A 252 97.73 16.93 4.02
N VAL A 253 97.15 18.05 4.47
CA VAL A 253 97.71 19.39 4.83
C VAL A 253 97.19 20.59 3.99
N PRO A 254 96.90 21.76 4.63
CA PRO A 254 95.71 22.57 4.36
C PRO A 254 95.97 23.88 3.60
N ASN A 255 94.88 24.48 3.13
CA ASN A 255 94.85 25.80 2.53
C ASN A 255 94.77 26.87 3.63
N ASN A 256 95.70 27.82 3.63
CA ASN A 256 95.57 29.07 4.39
C ASN A 256 95.66 30.26 3.42
N GLN A 257 94.83 31.24 3.74
CA GLN A 257 94.45 32.42 2.97
C GLN A 257 95.59 33.42 2.74
N VAL A 258 95.48 34.17 1.64
CA VAL A 258 95.61 35.63 1.62
C VAL A 258 94.37 36.19 0.92
#